data_AF-A0A2N1RLB3-F1
#
_entry.id   AF-A0A2N1RLB3-F1
#
_cell.length_a   1.000
_cell.length_b   1.000
_cell.length_c   1.000
_cell.angle_alpha   90.00
_cell.angle_beta   90.00
_cell.angle_gamma   90.00
#
_symmetry.space_group_name_H-M   'P 1'
#
loop_
_entity.id
_entity.type
_entity.pdbx_description
1 polymer ?
#
loop_
_entity_poly.entity_id
_entity_poly.type
_entity_poly.pdbx_seq_one_letter_code
_entity_poly.pdbx_strand_id
1 'polypeptide(L)'
;MKKFIFIIIAVSCAFIVYAWSSEKVGHYQLSQFISPETCGGCHDEIYSQWKGSMHNLALHDPIYTEVANAGLKGLTDKDEIEEAEHCQSCHTPVGYITGYPLKTSDNRAKIAEIAREGIQCDYCHSITGAYAVYNAKYKYNPGNGEEDPGVKRGPFKDSESDYHKSEYSEFHTKSEMCGTCHDVKHITTGVWLETTYQEWQKSPYKKQGVQCQDCHMYQRPGHPGTGSVARPKNPGTAAAGGVEREHIFTHYFVGGNMAIPAKEKNK
;
A
#
# COMPACT_ATOMS: atom_id res chain seq x y z
N MET A 1 -31.57 -10.40 73.67
CA MET A 1 -31.91 -9.42 72.63
C MET A 1 -30.65 -9.03 71.85
N LYS A 2 -30.39 -9.66 70.69
CA LYS A 2 -29.43 -9.17 69.70
C LYS A 2 -30.06 -9.41 68.32
N LYS A 3 -30.49 -8.35 67.66
CA LYS A 3 -31.06 -8.39 66.31
C LYS A 3 -29.91 -8.55 65.32
N PHE A 4 -29.86 -9.67 64.59
CA PHE A 4 -28.99 -9.82 63.43
C PHE A 4 -29.64 -9.13 62.25
N ILE A 5 -29.01 -8.07 61.75
CA ILE A 5 -29.39 -7.38 60.51
C ILE A 5 -28.67 -8.12 59.38
N PHE A 6 -29.42 -8.79 58.52
CA PHE A 6 -28.93 -9.29 57.24
C PHE A 6 -28.81 -8.11 56.28
N ILE A 7 -27.58 -7.70 55.94
CA ILE A 7 -27.32 -6.76 54.86
C ILE A 7 -27.23 -7.58 53.57
N ILE A 8 -28.24 -7.47 52.72
CA ILE A 8 -28.21 -8.00 51.35
C ILE A 8 -27.36 -7.04 50.53
N ILE A 9 -26.11 -7.41 50.22
CA ILE A 9 -25.27 -6.69 49.27
C ILE A 9 -25.73 -7.12 47.88
N ALA A 10 -26.51 -6.27 47.22
CA ALA A 10 -26.84 -6.43 45.81
C ALA A 10 -25.57 -6.19 44.97
N VAL A 11 -24.93 -7.26 44.53
CA VAL A 11 -23.84 -7.18 43.55
C VAL A 11 -24.48 -6.87 42.21
N SER A 12 -24.49 -5.59 41.83
CA SER A 12 -24.85 -5.16 40.49
C SER A 12 -23.75 -5.65 39.53
N CYS A 13 -24.01 -6.72 38.79
CA CYS A 13 -23.21 -7.10 37.63
C CYS A 13 -23.33 -5.99 36.58
N ALA A 14 -22.39 -5.04 36.60
CA ALA A 14 -22.18 -4.12 35.50
C ALA A 14 -21.69 -4.95 34.31
N PHE A 15 -22.62 -5.34 33.44
CA PHE A 15 -22.29 -5.81 32.11
C PHE A 15 -21.60 -4.67 31.37
N ILE A 16 -20.27 -4.69 31.37
CA ILE A 16 -19.47 -3.86 30.48
C ILE A 16 -19.73 -4.44 29.08
N VAL A 17 -20.69 -3.84 28.39
CA VAL A 17 -20.89 -4.06 26.95
C VAL A 17 -19.65 -3.49 26.29
N TYR A 18 -18.68 -4.35 25.97
CA TYR A 18 -17.66 -4.03 24.99
C TYR A 18 -18.38 -3.82 23.67
N ALA A 19 -18.75 -2.57 23.40
CA ALA A 19 -19.12 -2.15 22.06
C ALA A 19 -17.87 -2.38 21.20
N TRP A 20 -17.84 -3.50 20.49
CA TRP A 20 -16.99 -3.66 19.32
C TRP A 20 -17.43 -2.54 18.38
N SER A 21 -16.65 -1.46 18.33
CA SER A 21 -16.80 -0.49 17.26
C SER A 21 -16.54 -1.26 15.97
N SER A 22 -17.61 -1.55 15.23
CA SER A 22 -17.50 -1.81 13.80
C SER A 22 -16.87 -0.55 13.22
N GLU A 23 -15.54 -0.56 13.10
CA GLU A 23 -14.84 0.49 12.38
C GLU A 23 -15.42 0.47 10.96
N LYS A 24 -16.07 1.58 10.58
CA LYS A 24 -16.62 1.73 9.24
C LYS A 24 -15.47 1.58 8.26
N VAL A 25 -15.31 0.41 7.66
CA VAL A 25 -14.45 0.22 6.50
C VAL A 25 -14.97 1.22 5.46
N GLY A 26 -14.14 2.22 5.15
CA GLY A 26 -14.48 3.25 4.18
C GLY A 26 -14.92 2.57 2.89
N HIS A 27 -16.17 2.79 2.49
CA HIS A 27 -16.62 2.39 1.16
C HIS A 27 -16.08 3.43 0.19
N TYR A 28 -15.05 3.06 -0.57
CA TYR A 28 -14.54 3.89 -1.65
C TYR A 28 -15.25 3.53 -2.94
N GLN A 29 -15.43 4.51 -3.82
CA GLN A 29 -15.91 4.29 -5.18
C GLN A 29 -14.74 4.40 -6.15
N LEU A 30 -14.79 3.63 -7.23
CA LEU A 30 -13.76 3.68 -8.27
C LEU A 30 -13.57 5.09 -8.83
N SER A 31 -14.67 5.85 -8.97
CA SER A 31 -14.69 7.23 -9.47
C SER A 31 -13.97 8.24 -8.56
N GLN A 32 -13.56 7.85 -7.36
CA GLN A 32 -12.79 8.71 -6.46
C GLN A 32 -11.30 8.77 -6.79
N PHE A 33 -10.81 7.81 -7.59
CA PHE A 33 -9.42 7.68 -7.95
C PHE A 33 -9.16 8.20 -9.37
N ILE A 34 -7.95 8.68 -9.57
CA ILE A 34 -7.44 9.21 -10.84
C ILE A 34 -6.42 8.23 -11.43
N SER A 35 -6.44 8.08 -12.75
CA SER A 35 -5.48 7.23 -13.44
C SER A 35 -4.06 7.82 -13.35
N PRO A 36 -3.02 6.98 -13.29
CA PRO A 36 -1.63 7.40 -13.22
C PRO A 36 -1.16 8.15 -14.48
N GLU A 37 -1.79 7.95 -15.64
CA GLU A 37 -1.54 8.71 -16.87
C GLU A 37 -1.80 10.20 -16.66
N THR A 38 -2.89 10.54 -15.94
CA THR A 38 -3.21 11.92 -15.59
C THR A 38 -2.11 12.53 -14.71
N CYS A 39 -1.57 11.75 -13.77
CA CYS A 39 -0.40 12.16 -12.97
C CYS A 39 0.84 12.37 -13.86
N GLY A 40 1.05 11.49 -14.84
CA GLY A 40 2.18 11.54 -15.78
C GLY A 40 2.20 12.77 -16.70
N GLY A 41 1.10 13.51 -16.81
CA GLY A 41 1.07 14.79 -17.53
C GLY A 41 1.95 15.87 -16.90
N CYS A 42 2.12 15.84 -15.57
CA CYS A 42 2.99 16.79 -14.84
C CYS A 42 4.16 16.09 -14.13
N HIS A 43 4.03 14.81 -13.77
CA HIS A 43 5.03 13.99 -13.09
C HIS A 43 5.65 12.97 -14.04
N ASP A 44 6.03 13.40 -15.25
CA ASP A 44 6.44 12.55 -16.37
C ASP A 44 7.62 11.61 -16.05
N GLU A 45 8.68 12.13 -15.41
CA GLU A 45 9.83 11.32 -15.01
C GLU A 45 9.43 10.25 -14.00
N ILE A 46 8.67 10.62 -12.96
CA ILE A 46 8.20 9.70 -11.91
C ILE A 46 7.25 8.65 -12.50
N TYR A 47 6.33 9.06 -13.36
CA TYR A 47 5.42 8.15 -14.06
C TYR A 47 6.19 7.15 -14.91
N SER A 48 7.21 7.58 -15.65
CA SER A 48 8.07 6.68 -16.44
C SER A 48 8.77 5.62 -15.57
N GLN A 49 9.26 6.02 -14.39
CA GLN A 49 9.88 5.11 -13.42
C GLN A 49 8.88 4.08 -12.89
N TRP A 50 7.69 4.54 -12.50
CA TRP A 50 6.63 3.69 -11.97
C TRP A 50 6.06 2.74 -13.03
N LYS A 51 5.89 3.21 -14.26
CA LYS A 51 5.24 2.44 -15.34
C LYS A 51 5.95 1.11 -15.62
N GLY A 52 7.28 1.08 -15.52
CA GLY A 52 8.07 -0.15 -15.66
C GLY A 52 8.29 -0.94 -14.37
N SER A 53 7.70 -0.51 -13.25
CA SER A 53 7.95 -1.09 -11.92
C SER A 53 7.08 -2.32 -11.64
N MET A 54 7.49 -3.12 -10.66
CA MET A 54 6.67 -4.24 -10.18
C MET A 54 5.42 -3.77 -9.42
N HIS A 55 5.36 -2.51 -9.00
CA HIS A 55 4.15 -1.94 -8.41
C HIS A 55 3.06 -1.72 -9.46
N ASN A 56 3.38 -1.14 -10.62
CA ASN A 56 2.44 -1.08 -11.75
C ASN A 56 2.05 -2.50 -12.20
N LEU A 57 3.07 -3.35 -12.37
CA LEU A 57 2.89 -4.69 -12.94
C LEU A 57 2.36 -5.72 -11.94
N ALA A 58 1.97 -5.33 -10.72
CA ALA A 58 1.62 -6.27 -9.65
C ALA A 58 0.48 -7.23 -10.03
N LEU A 59 -0.53 -6.76 -10.77
CA LEU A 59 -1.61 -7.61 -11.28
C LEU A 59 -1.21 -8.40 -12.53
N HIS A 60 -0.30 -7.84 -13.32
CA HIS A 60 0.10 -8.33 -14.64
C HIS A 60 1.31 -9.28 -14.60
N ASP A 61 1.93 -9.45 -13.44
CA ASP A 61 3.06 -10.35 -13.26
C ASP A 61 2.65 -11.82 -13.47
N PRO A 62 3.17 -12.50 -14.52
CA PRO A 62 2.84 -13.90 -14.78
C PRO A 62 3.25 -14.85 -13.66
N ILE A 63 4.34 -14.58 -12.92
CA ILE A 63 4.75 -15.39 -11.78
C ILE A 63 3.69 -15.31 -10.69
N TYR A 64 3.27 -14.09 -10.35
CA TYR A 64 2.19 -13.88 -9.40
C TYR A 64 0.91 -14.57 -9.85
N THR A 65 0.47 -14.36 -11.10
CA THR A 65 -0.80 -14.92 -11.56
C THR A 65 -0.81 -16.44 -11.50
N GLU A 66 0.30 -17.09 -11.88
CA GLU A 66 0.41 -18.54 -11.83
C GLU A 66 0.46 -19.06 -10.40
N VAL A 67 1.21 -18.41 -9.50
CA VAL A 67 1.27 -18.79 -8.08
C VAL A 67 -0.10 -18.63 -7.41
N ALA A 68 -0.77 -17.50 -7.62
CA ALA A 68 -2.08 -17.23 -7.04
C ALA A 68 -3.15 -18.22 -7.53
N ASN A 69 -3.17 -18.50 -8.85
CA ASN A 69 -4.08 -19.49 -9.42
C ASN A 69 -3.74 -20.92 -8.99
N ALA A 70 -2.45 -21.26 -8.84
CA ALA A 70 -2.03 -22.56 -8.34
C ALA A 70 -2.41 -22.75 -6.87
N GLY A 71 -2.27 -21.70 -6.06
CA GLY A 71 -2.67 -21.68 -4.65
C GLY A 71 -4.15 -21.99 -4.44
N LEU A 72 -5.02 -21.62 -5.38
CA LEU A 72 -6.45 -21.92 -5.32
C LEU A 72 -6.81 -23.37 -5.71
N LYS A 73 -5.94 -24.09 -6.42
CA LYS A 73 -6.30 -25.40 -7.01
C LYS A 73 -6.43 -26.48 -5.93
N GLY A 74 -7.62 -27.07 -5.85
CA GLY A 74 -7.87 -28.22 -5.00
C GLY A 74 -8.05 -27.89 -3.51
N LEU A 75 -8.11 -26.61 -3.14
CA LEU A 75 -8.45 -26.21 -1.78
C LEU A 75 -9.90 -26.59 -1.46
N THR A 76 -10.10 -27.14 -0.27
CA THR A 76 -11.42 -27.49 0.28
C THR A 76 -11.65 -26.88 1.66
N ASP A 77 -10.58 -26.54 2.37
CA ASP A 77 -10.65 -25.86 3.65
C ASP A 77 -11.04 -24.39 3.44
N LYS A 78 -11.99 -23.91 4.26
CA LYS A 78 -12.54 -22.56 4.11
C LYS A 78 -11.48 -21.49 4.40
N ASP A 79 -10.65 -21.71 5.40
CA ASP A 79 -9.65 -20.75 5.86
C ASP A 79 -8.51 -20.63 4.84
N GLU A 80 -8.13 -21.75 4.21
CA GLU A 80 -7.17 -21.78 3.10
C GLU A 80 -7.72 -21.05 1.85
N ILE A 81 -9.01 -21.28 1.51
CA ILE A 81 -9.66 -20.59 0.39
C ILE A 81 -9.70 -19.07 0.66
N GLU A 82 -10.08 -18.66 1.87
CA GLU A 82 -10.15 -17.24 2.22
C GLU A 82 -8.79 -16.54 2.05
N GLU A 83 -7.70 -17.17 2.50
CA GLU A 83 -6.34 -16.69 2.32
C GLU A 83 -5.94 -16.58 0.84
N ALA A 84 -6.14 -17.65 0.07
CA ALA A 84 -5.77 -17.68 -1.35
C ALA A 84 -6.53 -16.64 -2.19
N GLU A 85 -7.72 -16.23 -1.75
CA GLU A 85 -8.52 -15.20 -2.39
C GLU A 85 -8.10 -13.77 -2.02
N HIS A 86 -7.33 -13.59 -0.93
CA HIS A 86 -7.02 -12.27 -0.37
C HIS A 86 -5.92 -11.49 -1.12
N CYS A 87 -5.21 -12.12 -2.06
CA CYS A 87 -4.05 -11.52 -2.74
C CYS A 87 -4.35 -10.17 -3.42
N GLN A 88 -5.61 -9.94 -3.82
CA GLN A 88 -6.01 -8.72 -4.53
C GLN A 88 -5.87 -7.45 -3.70
N SER A 89 -5.90 -7.57 -2.37
CA SER A 89 -5.69 -6.46 -1.43
C SER A 89 -4.34 -5.75 -1.62
N CYS A 90 -3.32 -6.48 -2.07
CA CYS A 90 -1.99 -5.92 -2.36
C CYS A 90 -1.75 -5.76 -3.87
N HIS A 91 -2.25 -6.68 -4.72
CA HIS A 91 -1.88 -6.74 -6.14
C HIS A 91 -2.78 -5.93 -7.09
N THR A 92 -3.98 -5.53 -6.66
CA THR A 92 -4.91 -4.65 -7.39
C THR A 92 -5.72 -3.83 -6.37
N PRO A 93 -5.01 -3.08 -5.50
CA PRO A 93 -5.59 -2.59 -4.27
C PRO A 93 -6.72 -1.57 -4.48
N VAL A 94 -6.67 -0.77 -5.56
CA VAL A 94 -7.78 0.14 -5.91
C VAL A 94 -9.04 -0.63 -6.21
N GLY A 95 -8.94 -1.70 -7.01
CA GLY A 95 -10.06 -2.59 -7.27
C GLY A 95 -10.58 -3.20 -5.97
N TYR A 96 -9.70 -3.72 -5.13
CA TYR A 96 -10.07 -4.33 -3.85
C TYR A 96 -10.83 -3.37 -2.91
N ILE A 97 -10.31 -2.16 -2.70
CA ILE A 97 -10.94 -1.19 -1.78
C ILE A 97 -12.19 -0.52 -2.37
N THR A 98 -12.42 -0.64 -3.68
CA THR A 98 -13.60 -0.11 -4.38
C THR A 98 -14.63 -1.19 -4.73
N GLY A 99 -14.35 -2.45 -4.40
CA GLY A 99 -15.30 -3.55 -4.47
C GLY A 99 -15.14 -4.53 -5.64
N TYR A 100 -14.15 -4.37 -6.53
CA TYR A 100 -13.83 -5.38 -7.54
C TYR A 100 -12.41 -5.25 -8.13
N PRO A 101 -11.59 -6.33 -8.14
CA PRO A 101 -11.91 -7.67 -7.64
C PRO A 101 -11.75 -7.76 -6.12
N LEU A 102 -12.56 -8.61 -5.49
CA LEU A 102 -12.41 -8.93 -4.06
C LEU A 102 -11.66 -10.25 -3.85
N LYS A 103 -11.58 -11.08 -4.90
CA LYS A 103 -11.07 -12.44 -4.88
C LYS A 103 -10.07 -12.66 -6.00
N THR A 104 -9.09 -13.51 -5.77
CA THR A 104 -8.15 -13.99 -6.80
C THR A 104 -8.86 -14.72 -7.94
N SER A 105 -9.92 -15.46 -7.63
CA SER A 105 -10.74 -16.17 -8.61
C SER A 105 -11.72 -15.28 -9.38
N ASP A 106 -11.84 -13.99 -9.04
CA ASP A 106 -12.68 -13.07 -9.77
C ASP A 106 -12.21 -12.93 -11.23
N ASN A 107 -13.17 -12.76 -12.14
CA ASN A 107 -12.88 -12.62 -13.55
C ASN A 107 -12.11 -11.32 -13.84
N ARG A 108 -10.80 -11.45 -14.04
CA ARG A 108 -9.88 -10.35 -14.36
C ARG A 108 -10.31 -9.50 -15.57
N ALA A 109 -11.03 -10.09 -16.54
CA ALA A 109 -11.54 -9.36 -17.69
C ALA A 109 -12.65 -8.34 -17.34
N LYS A 110 -13.24 -8.44 -16.15
CA LYS A 110 -14.25 -7.49 -15.64
C LYS A 110 -13.66 -6.39 -14.76
N ILE A 111 -12.37 -6.47 -14.41
CA ILE A 111 -11.70 -5.41 -13.64
C ILE A 111 -11.69 -4.13 -14.49
N ALA A 112 -12.12 -2.99 -13.92
CA ALA A 112 -12.07 -1.72 -14.63
C ALA A 112 -10.63 -1.31 -14.94
N GLU A 113 -10.44 -0.51 -15.99
CA GLU A 113 -9.10 -0.13 -16.49
C GLU A 113 -8.19 0.45 -15.40
N ILE A 114 -8.66 1.48 -14.69
CA ILE A 114 -7.92 2.11 -13.58
C ILE A 114 -7.58 1.14 -12.42
N ALA A 115 -8.37 0.09 -12.22
CA ALA A 115 -8.09 -0.91 -11.19
C ALA A 115 -7.05 -1.95 -11.64
N ARG A 116 -6.71 -2.02 -12.94
CA ARG A 116 -5.69 -2.93 -13.47
C ARG A 116 -4.27 -2.41 -13.32
N GLU A 117 -4.09 -1.14 -13.00
CA GLU A 117 -2.81 -0.43 -12.94
C GLU A 117 -2.02 -0.72 -11.65
N GLY A 118 -2.21 -1.90 -11.06
CA GLY A 118 -1.52 -2.35 -9.86
C GLY A 118 -1.58 -1.35 -8.70
N ILE A 119 -0.43 -1.09 -8.09
CA ILE A 119 -0.25 -0.10 -7.03
C ILE A 119 0.06 1.25 -7.69
N GLN A 120 -1.00 2.00 -7.99
CA GLN A 120 -0.94 3.27 -8.73
C GLN A 120 -0.62 4.50 -7.88
N CYS A 121 -0.32 5.62 -8.55
CA CYS A 121 0.02 6.91 -7.95
C CYS A 121 -1.03 7.37 -6.93
N ASP A 122 -2.29 7.41 -7.35
CA ASP A 122 -3.36 7.95 -6.51
C ASP A 122 -3.66 7.06 -5.29
N TYR A 123 -3.48 5.75 -5.44
CA TYR A 123 -3.62 4.82 -4.33
C TYR A 123 -2.62 5.15 -3.20
N CYS A 124 -1.33 5.24 -3.53
CA CYS A 124 -0.30 5.56 -2.55
C CYS A 124 -0.46 6.98 -1.99
N HIS A 125 -0.62 7.97 -2.86
CA HIS A 125 -0.65 9.38 -2.46
C HIS A 125 -1.95 9.83 -1.79
N SER A 126 -2.98 8.97 -1.78
CA SER A 126 -4.21 9.16 -1.00
C SER A 126 -4.18 8.53 0.41
N ILE A 127 -3.12 7.80 0.76
CA ILE A 127 -2.99 7.17 2.08
C ILE A 127 -2.77 8.22 3.17
N THR A 128 -3.47 8.07 4.30
CA THR A 128 -3.35 8.96 5.48
C THR A 128 -2.68 8.28 6.67
N GLY A 129 -2.51 6.96 6.62
CA GLY A 129 -1.91 6.15 7.67
C GLY A 129 -2.31 4.68 7.53
N ALA A 130 -2.22 3.92 8.62
CA ALA A 130 -2.65 2.53 8.65
C ALA A 130 -3.47 2.23 9.90
N TYR A 131 -4.43 1.30 9.78
CA TYR A 131 -5.07 0.64 10.92
C TYR A 131 -4.13 -0.39 11.54
N ALA A 132 -3.33 -1.06 10.71
CA ALA A 132 -2.25 -1.93 11.14
C ALA A 132 -1.16 -2.00 10.06
N VAL A 133 0.10 -2.21 10.47
CA VAL A 133 1.24 -2.32 9.56
C VAL A 133 1.40 -3.79 9.12
N TYR A 134 0.37 -4.31 8.45
CA TYR A 134 0.35 -5.61 7.75
C TYR A 134 -0.94 -5.74 6.91
N ASN A 135 -0.93 -6.64 5.92
CA ASN A 135 -2.10 -7.00 5.07
C ASN A 135 -2.82 -5.81 4.42
N ALA A 136 -2.07 -4.82 3.93
CA ALA A 136 -2.59 -3.64 3.22
C ALA A 136 -3.68 -2.85 4.00
N LYS A 137 -3.64 -2.88 5.34
CA LYS A 137 -4.63 -2.22 6.22
C LYS A 137 -4.41 -0.70 6.32
N TYR A 138 -4.37 0.00 5.20
CA TYR A 138 -4.23 1.46 5.17
C TYR A 138 -5.53 2.20 5.47
N LYS A 139 -5.37 3.48 5.80
CA LYS A 139 -6.41 4.51 5.81
C LYS A 139 -6.25 5.36 4.57
N TYR A 140 -7.35 5.68 3.89
CA TYR A 140 -7.32 6.47 2.66
C TYR A 140 -8.20 7.70 2.79
N ASN A 141 -7.85 8.74 2.04
CA ASN A 141 -8.67 9.92 1.83
C ASN A 141 -8.48 10.37 0.37
N PRO A 142 -9.06 9.63 -0.61
CA PRO A 142 -8.99 9.99 -2.02
C PRO A 142 -9.87 11.22 -2.31
N GLY A 143 -9.72 11.75 -3.52
CA GLY A 143 -10.60 12.80 -4.03
C GLY A 143 -11.94 12.26 -4.52
N ASN A 144 -12.49 12.93 -5.53
CA ASN A 144 -13.69 12.56 -6.26
C ASN A 144 -13.41 12.56 -7.78
N GLY A 145 -12.29 11.96 -8.18
CA GLY A 145 -11.87 11.86 -9.58
C GLY A 145 -11.19 13.14 -10.08
N GLU A 146 -11.09 13.29 -11.40
CA GLU A 146 -10.25 14.33 -12.01
C GLU A 146 -10.71 15.77 -11.76
N GLU A 147 -12.01 15.99 -11.54
CA GLU A 147 -12.58 17.32 -11.28
C GLU A 147 -12.33 17.81 -9.85
N ASP A 148 -12.14 16.88 -8.92
CA ASP A 148 -11.78 17.14 -7.53
C ASP A 148 -10.75 16.09 -7.07
N PRO A 149 -9.47 16.27 -7.43
CA PRO A 149 -8.43 15.30 -7.13
C PRO A 149 -8.13 15.17 -5.62
N GLY A 150 -8.72 16.02 -4.78
CA GLY A 150 -8.50 15.99 -3.34
C GLY A 150 -7.05 16.36 -2.95
N VAL A 151 -6.58 15.75 -1.86
CA VAL A 151 -5.25 16.03 -1.27
C VAL A 151 -4.32 14.88 -1.56
N LYS A 152 -3.21 15.16 -2.25
CA LYS A 152 -2.11 14.20 -2.47
C LYS A 152 -1.00 14.44 -1.44
N ARG A 153 -0.46 13.36 -0.90
CA ARG A 153 0.46 13.39 0.25
C ARG A 153 1.85 12.93 -0.11
N GLY A 154 2.87 13.55 0.48
CA GLY A 154 4.25 13.19 0.18
C GLY A 154 5.26 13.69 1.20
N PRO A 155 6.57 13.53 0.92
CA PRO A 155 7.64 13.85 1.87
C PRO A 155 7.97 15.35 1.95
N PHE A 156 7.44 16.17 1.04
CA PHE A 156 7.78 17.59 0.93
C PHE A 156 6.73 18.47 1.60
N LYS A 157 7.18 19.54 2.26
CA LYS A 157 6.34 20.50 3.02
C LYS A 157 5.95 21.74 2.22
N ASP A 158 6.59 21.93 1.07
CA ASP A 158 6.54 23.11 0.22
C ASP A 158 5.98 22.77 -1.18
N SER A 159 5.31 21.63 -1.32
CA SER A 159 4.66 21.27 -2.58
C SER A 159 3.44 22.14 -2.81
N GLU A 160 3.42 22.82 -3.95
CA GLU A 160 2.29 23.59 -4.45
C GLU A 160 1.90 23.05 -5.83
N SER A 161 0.59 23.02 -6.11
CA SER A 161 0.04 22.57 -7.38
C SER A 161 -1.30 23.26 -7.63
N ASP A 162 -1.55 23.63 -8.88
CA ASP A 162 -2.82 24.23 -9.31
C ASP A 162 -3.93 23.19 -9.53
N TYR A 163 -3.57 21.92 -9.73
CA TYR A 163 -4.52 20.85 -10.05
C TYR A 163 -5.06 20.17 -8.80
N HIS A 164 -4.18 19.68 -7.92
CA HIS A 164 -4.54 19.05 -6.66
C HIS A 164 -3.91 19.74 -5.45
N LYS A 165 -4.55 19.61 -4.29
CA LYS A 165 -3.95 20.04 -3.02
C LYS A 165 -2.79 19.12 -2.67
N SER A 166 -1.76 19.68 -2.05
CA SER A 166 -0.59 18.92 -1.59
C SER A 166 -0.44 19.06 -0.08
N GLU A 167 -0.07 17.97 0.59
CA GLU A 167 0.11 17.95 2.04
C GLU A 167 1.33 17.10 2.42
N TYR A 168 2.16 17.62 3.34
CA TYR A 168 3.22 16.83 3.94
C TYR A 168 2.64 15.68 4.77
N SER A 169 3.18 14.48 4.58
CA SER A 169 2.82 13.31 5.36
C SER A 169 4.05 12.67 5.96
N GLU A 170 4.16 12.69 7.29
CA GLU A 170 5.20 11.92 7.98
C GLU A 170 5.09 10.43 7.67
N PHE A 171 3.87 9.89 7.50
CA PHE A 171 3.69 8.48 7.16
C PHE A 171 4.43 8.10 5.85
N HIS A 172 4.40 8.97 4.84
CA HIS A 172 5.11 8.78 3.57
C HIS A 172 6.64 8.80 3.70
N THR A 173 7.18 9.28 4.83
CA THR A 173 8.62 9.28 5.12
C THR A 173 9.05 8.12 6.02
N LYS A 174 8.15 7.17 6.35
CA LYS A 174 8.44 6.07 7.28
C LYS A 174 8.27 4.73 6.61
N SER A 175 9.06 3.74 7.02
CA SER A 175 8.96 2.36 6.51
C SER A 175 7.60 1.71 6.78
N GLU A 176 6.86 2.19 7.77
CA GLU A 176 5.48 1.78 8.09
C GLU A 176 4.55 1.90 6.86
N MET A 177 4.79 2.89 5.98
CA MET A 177 4.10 3.01 4.69
C MET A 177 4.34 1.77 3.84
N CYS A 178 5.57 1.28 3.73
CA CYS A 178 5.90 0.09 2.93
C CYS A 178 5.49 -1.21 3.64
N GLY A 179 5.73 -1.29 4.95
CA GLY A 179 5.49 -2.47 5.78
C GLY A 179 4.02 -2.82 5.92
N THR A 180 3.09 -1.89 5.64
CA THR A 180 1.67 -2.21 5.65
C THR A 180 1.30 -3.22 4.55
N CYS A 181 1.99 -3.24 3.41
CA CYS A 181 1.92 -4.36 2.46
C CYS A 181 3.03 -5.40 2.68
N HIS A 182 4.25 -4.97 3.02
CA HIS A 182 5.45 -5.82 3.17
C HIS A 182 5.62 -6.43 4.56
N ASP A 183 4.50 -6.81 5.16
CA ASP A 183 4.40 -7.62 6.37
C ASP A 183 3.04 -8.32 6.23
N VAL A 184 3.06 -9.64 6.06
CA VAL A 184 1.86 -10.40 5.67
C VAL A 184 1.58 -11.46 6.71
N LYS A 185 0.35 -11.45 7.21
CA LYS A 185 -0.22 -12.52 8.04
C LYS A 185 -1.29 -13.24 7.26
N HIS A 186 -1.32 -14.55 7.47
CA HIS A 186 -2.46 -15.36 7.11
C HIS A 186 -3.72 -14.80 7.80
N ILE A 187 -4.75 -14.47 7.03
CA ILE A 187 -5.90 -13.68 7.49
C ILE A 187 -6.80 -14.43 8.49
N THR A 188 -6.82 -15.76 8.44
CA THR A 188 -7.63 -16.60 9.34
C THR A 188 -6.82 -17.12 10.53
N THR A 189 -5.60 -17.63 10.29
CA THR A 189 -4.78 -18.24 11.35
C THR A 189 -3.89 -17.23 12.09
N GLY A 190 -3.61 -16.07 11.49
CA GLY A 190 -2.73 -15.04 12.05
C GLY A 190 -1.23 -15.36 11.99
N VAL A 191 -0.85 -16.49 11.38
CA VAL A 191 0.55 -16.88 11.16
C VAL A 191 1.21 -15.91 10.20
N TRP A 192 2.45 -15.50 10.47
CA TRP A 192 3.21 -14.64 9.57
C TRP A 192 3.70 -15.41 8.33
N LEU A 193 3.42 -14.86 7.14
CA LEU A 193 3.80 -15.40 5.84
C LEU A 193 4.98 -14.63 5.24
N GLU A 194 4.96 -13.30 5.33
CA GLU A 194 6.06 -12.40 4.99
C GLU A 194 6.38 -11.53 6.20
N THR A 195 7.67 -11.40 6.54
CA THR A 195 8.11 -10.65 7.73
C THR A 195 9.11 -9.53 7.42
N THR A 196 9.15 -9.04 6.17
CA THR A 196 10.14 -8.05 5.70
C THR A 196 10.21 -6.81 6.60
N TYR A 197 9.05 -6.25 6.98
CA TYR A 197 9.01 -5.09 7.87
C TYR A 197 9.55 -5.41 9.27
N GLN A 198 9.19 -6.55 9.86
CA GLN A 198 9.69 -6.97 11.17
C GLN A 198 11.19 -7.27 11.17
N GLU A 199 11.69 -7.86 10.09
CA GLU A 199 13.12 -8.07 9.87
C GLU A 199 13.85 -6.73 9.81
N TRP A 200 13.33 -5.76 9.06
CA TRP A 200 13.86 -4.39 9.05
C TRP A 200 13.83 -3.76 10.45
N GLN A 201 12.73 -3.88 11.21
CA GLN A 201 12.63 -3.34 12.57
C GLN A 201 13.72 -3.88 13.50
N LYS A 202 14.12 -5.14 13.33
CA LYS A 202 15.17 -5.80 14.12
C LYS A 202 16.58 -5.56 13.57
N SER A 203 16.70 -5.01 12.36
CA SER A 203 17.97 -4.77 11.69
C SER A 203 18.75 -3.57 12.25
N PRO A 204 20.06 -3.46 11.96
CA PRO A 204 20.83 -2.24 12.22
C PRO A 204 20.26 -1.00 11.53
N TYR A 205 19.58 -1.15 10.38
CA TYR A 205 19.06 -0.03 9.61
C TYR A 205 17.98 0.74 10.36
N LYS A 206 17.06 0.05 11.06
CA LYS A 206 16.08 0.71 11.94
C LYS A 206 16.77 1.53 13.03
N LYS A 207 17.80 0.97 13.66
CA LYS A 207 18.57 1.65 14.72
C LYS A 207 19.30 2.90 14.20
N GLN A 208 19.72 2.87 12.94
CA GLN A 208 20.36 4.00 12.25
C GLN A 208 19.35 5.00 11.66
N GLY A 209 18.04 4.75 11.81
CA GLY A 209 16.99 5.60 11.25
C GLY A 209 16.77 5.47 9.74
N VAL A 210 17.44 4.52 9.09
CA VAL A 210 17.33 4.28 7.64
C VAL A 210 15.98 3.62 7.33
N GLN A 211 15.17 4.30 6.53
CA GLN A 211 13.86 3.86 6.08
C GLN A 211 13.94 3.03 4.79
N CYS A 212 12.87 2.32 4.45
CA CYS A 212 12.76 1.58 3.19
C CYS A 212 13.02 2.49 1.97
N GLN A 213 12.43 3.69 1.99
CA GLN A 213 12.54 4.71 0.95
C GLN A 213 13.99 5.16 0.74
N ASP A 214 14.80 5.18 1.81
CA ASP A 214 16.19 5.63 1.73
C ASP A 214 17.08 4.69 0.91
N CYS A 215 16.61 3.49 0.55
CA CYS A 215 17.30 2.61 -0.39
C CYS A 215 16.45 2.38 -1.66
N HIS A 216 15.19 1.97 -1.48
CA HIS A 216 14.33 1.54 -2.58
C HIS A 216 13.74 2.68 -3.41
N MET A 217 13.73 3.91 -2.87
CA MET A 217 13.35 5.12 -3.60
C MET A 217 14.55 6.06 -3.84
N TYR A 218 15.78 5.57 -3.60
CA TYR A 218 17.00 6.12 -4.21
C TYR A 218 17.40 5.35 -5.47
N GLN A 219 16.88 4.14 -5.59
CA GLN A 219 17.21 3.20 -6.65
C GLN A 219 16.86 3.76 -8.02
N ARG A 220 17.80 3.64 -8.96
CA ARG A 220 17.65 4.04 -10.36
C ARG A 220 18.70 3.33 -11.22
N PRO A 221 18.64 3.38 -12.56
CA PRO A 221 19.70 2.85 -13.40
C PRO A 221 21.10 3.27 -12.91
N GLY A 222 22.00 2.30 -12.75
CA GLY A 222 23.35 2.49 -12.21
C GLY A 222 23.46 2.59 -10.68
N HIS A 223 22.35 2.69 -9.94
CA HIS A 223 22.34 2.87 -8.49
C HIS A 223 21.33 1.90 -7.86
N PRO A 224 21.74 0.67 -7.48
CA PRO A 224 20.83 -0.31 -6.93
C PRO A 224 20.39 0.09 -5.50
N GLY A 225 19.18 -0.32 -5.10
CA GLY A 225 18.62 -0.04 -3.78
C GLY A 225 19.15 -0.97 -2.68
N THR A 226 20.48 -1.18 -2.60
CA THR A 226 21.09 -2.04 -1.57
C THR A 226 21.74 -1.22 -0.46
N GLY A 227 21.84 -1.79 0.74
CA GLY A 227 22.57 -1.17 1.86
C GLY A 227 24.09 -1.18 1.71
N SER A 228 24.62 -1.80 0.64
CA SER A 228 26.06 -1.99 0.41
C SER A 228 26.69 -0.97 -0.53
N VAL A 229 25.90 -0.12 -1.19
CA VAL A 229 26.38 0.87 -2.17
C VAL A 229 26.12 2.29 -1.69
N ALA A 230 26.89 3.23 -2.24
CA ALA A 230 26.61 4.65 -2.06
C ALA A 230 25.23 4.99 -2.62
N ARG A 231 24.52 5.89 -1.93
CA ARG A 231 23.19 6.35 -2.28
C ARG A 231 23.27 7.83 -2.67
N PRO A 232 23.81 8.14 -3.85
CA PRO A 232 24.01 9.53 -4.25
C PRO A 232 22.67 10.22 -4.39
N LYS A 233 22.65 11.49 -3.97
CA LYS A 233 21.54 12.42 -4.15
C LYS A 233 21.09 12.46 -5.62
N ASN A 234 19.85 12.85 -5.81
CA ASN A 234 19.18 12.81 -7.11
C ASN A 234 18.52 14.18 -7.33
N PRO A 235 19.30 15.22 -7.68
CA PRO A 235 18.75 16.55 -7.82
C PRO A 235 17.74 16.61 -8.96
N GLY A 236 16.71 17.44 -8.80
CA GLY A 236 15.70 17.67 -9.83
C GLY A 236 14.38 18.13 -9.24
N THR A 237 13.30 17.99 -10.02
CA THR A 237 11.95 18.40 -9.64
C THR A 237 11.03 17.18 -9.51
N ALA A 238 10.00 17.28 -8.67
CA ALA A 238 9.00 16.23 -8.56
C ALA A 238 7.97 16.29 -9.70
N ALA A 239 7.81 17.46 -10.33
CA ALA A 239 6.89 17.73 -11.42
C ALA A 239 7.49 18.80 -12.34
N ALA A 240 7.03 18.84 -13.59
CA ALA A 240 7.36 19.90 -14.55
C ALA A 240 7.05 21.29 -13.94
N GLY A 241 8.05 22.18 -13.96
CA GLY A 241 7.95 23.52 -13.38
C GLY A 241 7.91 23.58 -11.84
N GLY A 242 8.08 22.45 -11.16
CA GLY A 242 8.12 22.38 -9.70
C GLY A 242 9.42 22.89 -9.08
N VAL A 243 9.44 22.96 -7.76
CA VAL A 243 10.63 23.37 -6.98
C VAL A 243 11.81 22.41 -7.22
N GLU A 244 12.97 22.97 -7.52
CA GLU A 244 14.24 22.25 -7.60
C GLU A 244 14.66 21.75 -6.22
N ARG A 245 15.04 20.47 -6.12
CA ARG A 245 15.39 19.82 -4.86
C ARG A 245 16.73 19.13 -4.99
N GLU A 246 17.47 19.08 -3.89
CA GLU A 246 18.71 18.31 -3.79
C GLU A 246 18.46 16.81 -4.02
N HIS A 247 17.25 16.33 -3.68
CA HIS A 247 16.88 14.94 -3.86
C HIS A 247 15.40 14.75 -4.15
N ILE A 248 15.13 14.09 -5.28
CA ILE A 248 13.84 13.52 -5.65
C ILE A 248 13.90 12.01 -5.49
N PHE A 249 12.93 11.47 -4.76
CA PHE A 249 12.74 10.05 -4.57
C PHE A 249 12.18 9.41 -5.85
N THR A 250 12.72 8.27 -6.21
CA THR A 250 12.39 7.53 -7.43
C THR A 250 11.31 6.48 -7.20
N HIS A 251 10.62 6.09 -8.27
CA HIS A 251 9.49 5.17 -8.23
C HIS A 251 9.73 3.90 -9.09
N TYR A 252 10.99 3.49 -9.25
CA TYR A 252 11.33 2.30 -10.06
C TYR A 252 10.84 0.96 -9.48
N PHE A 253 10.53 0.91 -8.18
CA PHE A 253 10.10 -0.26 -7.40
C PHE A 253 10.40 -1.61 -8.07
N VAL A 254 11.66 -2.03 -7.99
CA VAL A 254 12.04 -3.34 -8.53
C VAL A 254 11.54 -4.42 -7.58
N GLY A 255 11.02 -5.51 -8.13
CA GLY A 255 10.73 -6.73 -7.37
C GLY A 255 11.80 -7.79 -7.60
N GLY A 256 11.67 -8.92 -6.92
CA GLY A 256 12.54 -10.10 -7.13
C GLY A 256 12.30 -10.82 -8.46
N ASN A 257 11.37 -10.33 -9.29
CA ASN A 257 11.00 -10.95 -10.55
C ASN A 257 11.92 -10.52 -11.69
N MET A 258 12.75 -11.45 -12.16
CA MET A 258 13.67 -11.25 -13.29
C MET A 258 13.06 -11.61 -14.65
N ALA A 259 11.85 -12.17 -14.70
CA ALA A 259 11.20 -12.62 -15.93
C ALA A 259 10.51 -11.50 -16.71
N ILE A 260 10.08 -10.43 -16.05
CA ILE A 260 9.38 -9.29 -16.66
C ILE A 260 10.32 -8.35 -17.43
N PRO A 261 11.51 -7.96 -16.91
CA PRO A 261 12.44 -7.10 -17.65
C PRO A 261 12.87 -7.67 -19.02
N ALA A 262 12.71 -8.98 -19.25
CA ALA A 262 13.06 -9.64 -20.50
C ALA A 262 11.96 -9.57 -21.58
N LYS A 263 10.69 -9.36 -21.22
CA LYS A 263 9.56 -9.41 -22.16
C LYS A 263 9.10 -8.05 -22.68
N GLU A 264 9.33 -6.98 -21.94
CA GLU A 264 8.86 -5.62 -22.26
C GLU A 264 9.90 -4.77 -23.02
N LYS A 265 11.13 -5.26 -23.25
CA LYS A 265 12.17 -4.51 -23.98
C LYS A 265 11.84 -4.19 -25.45
N ASN A 266 10.78 -4.79 -26.00
CA ASN A 266 10.43 -4.74 -27.43
C ASN A 266 8.93 -4.48 -27.67
N LYS A 267 8.23 -3.83 -26.73
CA LYS A 267 6.87 -3.31 -26.92
C LYS A 267 6.83 -1.83 -26.56
#